data_AF-A0A1M6MEI1-F1
#
_entry.id   AF-A0A1M6MEI1-F1
#
_cell.length_a   1.000
_cell.length_b   1.000
_cell.length_c   1.000
_cell.angle_alpha   90.00
_cell.angle_beta   90.00
_cell.angle_gamma   90.00
#
_symmetry.space_group_name_H-M   'P 1'
#
loop_
_entity.id
_entity.type
_entity.pdbx_description
1 polymer ?
#
loop_
_entity_poly.entity_id
_entity_poly.type
_entity_poly.pdbx_seq_one_letter_code
_entity_poly.pdbx_strand_id
1 'polypeptide(L)'
;MNKIDYITAVLEKFIKTFIIKYEYYNIGIIKKIRIDSRKNLEYDEKKWCDYFLKKSCLNYCAKFMFLRLYEDKGFITSKLNRKGLVVWESFVKNIKERYDILYNLAVTDIINNDEVEDIFRETDYDMYKIDNELAHIIINGFLDVDFSRIEDEDLKEVFRNIYPLDEREEKNFSEFYLSAPAFDYILSL
;
A
#
# COMPACT_ATOMS: atom_id res chain seq x y z
N MET A 1 -1.02 14.88 -18.58
CA MET A 1 -0.71 14.50 -17.18
C MET A 1 0.63 13.82 -17.20
N ASN A 2 1.60 14.26 -16.38
CA ASN A 2 2.91 13.60 -16.36
C ASN A 2 2.78 12.22 -15.66
N LYS A 3 3.84 11.40 -15.69
CA LYS A 3 3.82 10.04 -15.11
C LYS A 3 3.53 10.06 -13.61
N ILE A 4 4.14 10.99 -12.88
CA ILE A 4 4.03 11.13 -11.43
C ILE A 4 2.62 11.56 -11.02
N ASP A 5 2.05 12.54 -11.70
CA ASP A 5 0.67 13.00 -11.54
C ASP A 5 -0.31 11.84 -11.75
N TYR A 6 -0.08 10.99 -12.77
CA TYR A 6 -0.92 9.83 -13.04
C TYR A 6 -0.83 8.80 -11.92
N ILE A 7 0.38 8.47 -11.47
CA ILE A 7 0.58 7.53 -10.36
C ILE A 7 -0.08 8.07 -9.09
N THR A 8 0.14 9.34 -8.79
CA THR A 8 -0.45 10.05 -7.65
C THR A 8 -1.97 9.96 -7.70
N ALA A 9 -2.61 10.29 -8.82
CA ALA A 9 -4.06 10.25 -8.96
C ALA A 9 -4.66 8.84 -8.74
N VAL A 10 -3.97 7.79 -9.20
CA VAL A 10 -4.37 6.40 -8.94
C VAL A 10 -4.28 6.08 -7.44
N LEU A 11 -3.19 6.47 -6.78
CA LEU A 11 -3.03 6.26 -5.34
C LEU A 11 -4.05 7.07 -4.53
N GLU A 12 -4.34 8.31 -4.88
CA GLU A 12 -5.38 9.12 -4.23
C GLU A 12 -6.75 8.46 -4.32
N LYS A 13 -7.09 7.90 -5.49
CA LYS A 13 -8.32 7.12 -5.66
C LYS A 13 -8.34 5.90 -4.76
N PHE A 14 -7.24 5.14 -4.71
CA PHE A 14 -7.11 3.99 -3.82
C PHE A 14 -7.25 4.40 -2.35
N ILE A 15 -6.54 5.44 -1.92
CA ILE A 15 -6.58 5.97 -0.54
C ILE A 15 -8.00 6.35 -0.18
N LYS A 16 -8.68 7.13 -1.01
CA LYS A 16 -10.07 7.55 -0.76
C LYS A 16 -10.98 6.34 -0.57
N THR A 17 -10.90 5.34 -1.45
CA THR A 17 -11.72 4.12 -1.34
C THR A 17 -11.36 3.33 -0.09
N PHE A 18 -10.07 3.18 0.23
CA PHE A 18 -9.59 2.44 1.40
C PHE A 18 -10.09 3.08 2.71
N ILE A 19 -9.94 4.40 2.85
CA ILE A 19 -10.39 5.12 4.05
C ILE A 19 -11.90 4.98 4.23
N ILE A 20 -12.70 5.23 3.19
CA ILE A 20 -14.17 5.10 3.26
C ILE A 20 -14.58 3.68 3.68
N LYS A 21 -13.91 2.68 3.13
CA LYS A 21 -14.23 1.27 3.36
C LYS A 21 -13.92 0.83 4.79
N TYR A 22 -12.86 1.36 5.37
CA TYR A 22 -12.30 0.87 6.63
C TYR A 22 -12.42 1.84 7.81
N GLU A 23 -13.04 3.02 7.62
CA GLU A 23 -13.27 4.03 8.67
C GLU A 23 -13.82 3.42 9.96
N TYR A 24 -14.78 2.49 9.83
CA TYR A 24 -15.41 1.83 10.98
C TYR A 24 -15.00 0.36 11.18
N TYR A 25 -14.05 -0.12 10.40
CA TYR A 25 -13.64 -1.52 10.43
C TYR A 25 -12.66 -1.77 11.58
N ASN A 26 -12.86 -2.87 12.31
CA ASN A 26 -12.00 -3.28 13.42
C ASN A 26 -11.76 -2.21 14.52
N ILE A 27 -12.63 -1.19 14.66
CA ILE A 27 -12.46 -0.14 15.67
C ILE A 27 -12.20 -0.73 17.06
N GLY A 28 -12.95 -1.77 17.48
CA GLY A 28 -12.74 -2.41 18.78
C GLY A 28 -11.32 -2.97 18.97
N ILE A 29 -10.73 -3.54 17.92
CA ILE A 29 -9.35 -4.05 17.92
C ILE A 29 -8.37 -2.87 17.95
N ILE A 30 -8.57 -1.86 17.12
CA ILE A 30 -7.70 -0.67 17.05
C ILE A 30 -7.68 0.08 18.39
N LYS A 31 -8.83 0.18 19.07
CA LYS A 31 -8.94 0.72 20.44
C LYS A 31 -8.11 -0.10 21.43
N LYS A 32 -8.16 -1.43 21.32
CA LYS A 32 -7.36 -2.32 22.17
C LYS A 32 -5.87 -2.09 21.93
N ILE A 33 -5.41 -2.02 20.68
CA ILE A 33 -4.02 -1.70 20.32
C ILE A 33 -3.59 -0.36 20.92
N ARG A 34 -4.45 0.66 20.91
CA ARG A 34 -4.17 1.96 21.55
C ARG A 34 -3.87 1.84 23.05
N ILE A 35 -4.67 1.02 23.75
CA ILE A 35 -4.54 0.82 25.19
C ILE A 35 -3.28 0.01 25.48
N ASP A 36 -3.08 -1.09 24.75
CA ASP A 36 -1.94 -2.00 24.94
C ASP A 36 -0.61 -1.29 24.64
N SER A 37 -0.59 -0.38 23.67
CA SER A 37 0.57 0.47 23.35
C SER A 37 0.79 1.66 24.29
N ARG A 38 -0.09 1.87 25.28
CA ARG A 38 -0.09 3.01 26.21
C ARG A 38 -0.18 4.39 25.56
N LYS A 39 -0.55 4.44 24.27
CA LYS A 39 -0.72 5.69 23.51
C LYS A 39 -2.05 6.39 23.79
N ASN A 40 -2.91 5.81 24.62
CA ASN A 40 -4.16 6.40 25.09
C ASN A 40 -4.00 7.69 25.90
N LEU A 41 -2.79 8.02 26.36
CA LEU A 41 -2.47 9.28 27.04
C LEU A 41 -2.08 10.40 26.05
N GLU A 42 -1.64 10.04 24.86
CA GLU A 42 -1.14 10.97 23.82
C GLU A 42 -2.21 11.24 22.75
N TYR A 43 -3.01 10.23 22.42
CA TYR A 43 -4.02 10.29 21.37
C TYR A 43 -5.41 9.99 21.91
N ASP A 44 -6.35 10.88 21.61
CA ASP A 44 -7.77 10.54 21.72
C ASP A 44 -8.12 9.40 20.76
N GLU A 45 -9.27 8.79 20.99
CA GLU A 45 -9.66 7.56 20.28
C GLU A 45 -9.85 7.80 18.79
N LYS A 46 -10.47 8.93 18.43
CA LYS A 46 -10.77 9.25 17.04
C LYS A 46 -9.48 9.50 16.29
N LYS A 47 -8.61 10.36 16.84
CA LYS A 47 -7.31 10.67 16.25
C LYS A 47 -6.45 9.41 16.09
N TRP A 48 -6.45 8.53 17.08
CA TRP A 48 -5.75 7.25 16.99
C TRP A 48 -6.25 6.39 15.84
N CYS A 49 -7.56 6.17 15.73
CA CYS A 49 -8.14 5.37 14.66
C CYS A 49 -7.86 5.98 13.28
N ASP A 50 -8.02 7.31 13.14
CA ASP A 50 -7.77 8.02 11.89
C ASP A 50 -6.31 7.90 11.45
N TYR A 51 -5.37 8.04 12.40
CA TYR A 51 -3.93 7.97 12.13
C TYR A 51 -3.51 6.53 11.82
N PHE A 52 -4.00 5.55 12.57
CA PHE A 52 -3.75 4.14 12.33
C PHE A 52 -4.21 3.72 10.94
N LEU A 53 -5.44 4.09 10.57
CA LEU A 53 -6.02 3.78 9.27
C LEU A 53 -5.24 4.44 8.12
N LYS A 54 -4.91 5.73 8.24
CA LYS A 54 -4.16 6.45 7.20
C LYS A 54 -2.73 5.91 7.05
N LYS A 55 -2.00 5.64 8.15
CA LYS A 55 -0.65 5.05 8.08
C LYS A 55 -0.70 3.65 7.49
N SER A 56 -1.72 2.84 7.82
CA SER A 56 -1.93 1.53 7.16
C SER A 56 -2.13 1.68 5.66
N CYS A 57 -2.95 2.62 5.24
CA CYS A 57 -3.20 2.87 3.82
C CYS A 57 -1.93 3.28 3.07
N LEU A 58 -1.11 4.18 3.66
CA LEU A 58 0.17 4.59 3.07
C LEU A 58 1.17 3.43 2.98
N ASN A 59 1.18 2.54 3.98
CA ASN A 59 1.97 1.30 3.94
C ASN A 59 1.54 0.39 2.78
N TYR A 60 0.24 0.23 2.54
CA TYR A 60 -0.27 -0.50 1.38
C TYR A 60 0.13 0.16 0.05
N CYS A 61 0.00 1.48 -0.06
CA CYS A 61 0.48 2.21 -1.24
C CYS A 61 1.97 1.93 -1.50
N ALA A 62 2.80 1.97 -0.45
CA ALA A 62 4.23 1.69 -0.56
C ALA A 62 4.51 0.25 -0.99
N LYS A 63 3.90 -0.74 -0.32
CA LYS A 63 4.01 -2.17 -0.67
C LYS A 63 3.64 -2.41 -2.13
N PHE A 64 2.56 -1.79 -2.63
CA PHE A 64 2.16 -1.91 -4.04
C PHE A 64 3.17 -1.30 -5.01
N MET A 65 3.69 -0.10 -4.71
CA MET A 65 4.71 0.55 -5.54
C MET A 65 5.97 -0.32 -5.64
N PHE A 66 6.45 -0.86 -4.50
CA PHE A 66 7.57 -1.79 -4.50
C PHE A 66 7.26 -3.07 -5.25
N LEU A 67 6.09 -3.66 -5.05
CA LEU A 67 5.70 -4.88 -5.74
C LEU A 67 5.75 -4.71 -7.27
N ARG A 68 5.28 -3.58 -7.80
CA ARG A 68 5.39 -3.24 -9.23
C ARG A 68 6.83 -2.95 -9.66
N LEU A 69 7.63 -2.27 -8.85
CA LEU A 69 9.06 -2.05 -9.09
C LEU A 69 9.82 -3.37 -9.25
N TYR A 70 9.69 -4.28 -8.28
CA TYR A 70 10.38 -5.57 -8.28
C TYR A 70 9.88 -6.45 -9.43
N GLU A 71 8.58 -6.41 -9.73
CA GLU A 71 8.01 -7.13 -10.87
C GLU A 71 8.55 -6.66 -12.22
N ASP A 72 8.56 -5.35 -12.47
CA ASP A 72 8.98 -4.80 -13.77
C ASP A 72 10.50 -4.82 -13.94
N LYS A 73 11.27 -4.86 -12.85
CA LYS A 73 12.72 -5.11 -12.87
C LYS A 73 13.07 -6.61 -12.99
N GLY A 74 12.08 -7.50 -12.94
CA GLY A 74 12.25 -8.94 -13.16
C GLY A 74 12.69 -9.74 -11.93
N PHE A 75 12.61 -9.18 -10.72
CA PHE A 75 12.89 -9.90 -9.48
C PHE A 75 11.80 -10.91 -9.12
N ILE A 76 10.56 -10.65 -9.57
CA ILE A 76 9.44 -11.60 -9.43
C ILE A 76 8.72 -11.78 -10.77
N THR A 77 8.00 -12.89 -10.91
CA THR A 77 7.22 -13.18 -12.11
C THR A 77 6.09 -12.16 -12.29
N SER A 78 5.91 -11.67 -13.52
CA SER A 78 4.86 -10.71 -13.87
C SER A 78 3.44 -11.25 -13.63
N LYS A 79 2.66 -10.50 -12.85
CA LYS A 79 1.27 -10.75 -12.47
C LYS A 79 0.42 -9.47 -12.53
N LEU A 80 0.98 -8.33 -12.10
CA LEU A 80 0.24 -7.09 -11.89
C LEU A 80 0.33 -6.10 -13.05
N ASN A 81 1.31 -6.25 -13.94
CA ASN A 81 1.37 -5.53 -15.22
C ASN A 81 0.52 -6.18 -16.32
N ARG A 82 0.39 -5.48 -17.46
CA ARG A 82 -0.32 -5.98 -18.65
C ARG A 82 0.12 -7.38 -19.08
N LYS A 83 1.41 -7.70 -19.06
CA LYS A 83 1.93 -9.02 -19.44
C LYS A 83 1.41 -10.11 -18.49
N GLY A 84 1.48 -9.85 -17.19
CA GLY A 84 0.97 -10.77 -16.16
C GLY A 84 -0.54 -10.98 -16.27
N LEU A 85 -1.30 -9.91 -16.48
CA LEU A 85 -2.76 -9.98 -16.60
C LEU A 85 -3.21 -10.79 -17.82
N VAL A 86 -2.56 -10.62 -18.98
CA VAL A 86 -2.86 -11.42 -20.18
C VAL A 86 -2.61 -12.91 -19.93
N VAL A 87 -1.52 -13.25 -19.24
CA VAL A 87 -1.23 -14.64 -18.86
C VAL A 87 -2.31 -15.17 -17.94
N TRP A 88 -2.67 -14.42 -16.90
CA TRP A 88 -3.74 -14.79 -15.97
C TRP A 88 -5.07 -15.06 -16.68
N GLU A 89 -5.53 -14.14 -17.53
CA GLU A 89 -6.79 -14.24 -18.26
C GLU A 89 -6.82 -15.41 -19.25
N SER A 90 -5.66 -15.84 -19.74
CA SER A 90 -5.51 -17.03 -20.59
C SER A 90 -5.55 -18.33 -19.78
N PHE A 91 -5.06 -18.29 -18.54
CA PHE A 91 -4.92 -19.45 -17.67
C PHE A 91 -6.21 -19.78 -16.92
N VAL A 92 -6.90 -18.76 -16.41
CA VAL A 92 -8.12 -18.93 -15.60
C VAL A 92 -9.38 -18.70 -16.44
N LYS A 93 -10.47 -19.43 -16.14
CA LYS A 93 -11.75 -19.28 -16.86
C LYS A 93 -12.77 -18.42 -16.10
N ASN A 94 -12.99 -18.72 -14.82
CA ASN A 94 -14.10 -18.15 -14.04
C ASN A 94 -13.66 -17.08 -13.02
N ILE A 95 -12.35 -16.87 -12.85
CA ILE A 95 -11.79 -15.95 -11.85
C ILE A 95 -10.93 -14.85 -12.48
N LYS A 96 -11.15 -14.55 -13.77
CA LYS A 96 -10.36 -13.55 -14.51
C LYS A 96 -10.36 -12.19 -13.82
N GLU A 97 -11.52 -11.79 -13.30
CA GLU A 97 -11.74 -10.52 -12.61
C GLU A 97 -11.47 -10.58 -11.10
N ARG A 98 -10.79 -11.64 -10.61
CA ARG A 98 -10.39 -11.77 -9.20
C ARG A 98 -8.99 -11.19 -8.99
N TYR A 99 -8.93 -9.86 -9.06
CA TYR A 99 -7.74 -9.04 -8.83
C TYR A 99 -7.19 -9.21 -7.41
N ASP A 100 -8.03 -9.51 -6.42
CA ASP A 100 -7.59 -9.86 -5.06
C ASP A 100 -6.70 -11.10 -5.04
N ILE A 101 -7.03 -12.12 -5.85
CA ILE A 101 -6.24 -13.35 -5.94
C ILE A 101 -4.88 -13.04 -6.58
N LEU A 102 -4.87 -12.27 -7.67
CA LEU A 102 -3.63 -11.82 -8.34
C LEU A 102 -2.72 -11.04 -7.38
N TYR A 103 -3.29 -10.10 -6.62
CA TYR A 103 -2.55 -9.35 -5.62
C TYR A 103 -1.91 -10.27 -4.57
N ASN A 104 -2.69 -11.18 -3.99
CA ASN A 104 -2.20 -12.10 -2.95
C ASN A 104 -1.11 -13.03 -3.47
N LEU A 105 -1.20 -13.48 -4.72
CA LEU A 105 -0.14 -14.26 -5.36
C LEU A 105 1.15 -13.45 -5.51
N ALA A 106 1.04 -12.18 -5.92
CA ALA A 106 2.20 -11.29 -6.04
C ALA A 106 2.85 -11.02 -4.67
N VAL A 107 2.07 -10.77 -3.63
CA VAL A 107 2.56 -10.61 -2.25
C VAL A 107 3.22 -11.90 -1.73
N THR A 108 2.65 -13.06 -2.00
CA THR A 108 3.23 -14.34 -1.58
C THR A 108 4.59 -14.57 -2.24
N ASP A 109 4.71 -14.29 -3.53
CA ASP A 109 5.97 -14.46 -4.26
C ASP A 109 7.07 -13.54 -3.72
N ILE A 110 6.75 -12.29 -3.38
CA ILE A 110 7.76 -11.31 -2.93
C ILE A 110 8.21 -11.55 -1.48
N ILE A 111 7.33 -12.04 -0.60
CA ILE A 111 7.68 -12.32 0.81
C ILE A 111 8.69 -13.46 0.92
N ASN A 112 8.74 -14.37 -0.07
CA ASN A 112 9.73 -15.44 -0.13
C ASN A 112 11.09 -14.99 -0.68
N ASN A 113 11.31 -13.68 -0.86
CA ASN A 113 12.58 -13.11 -1.29
C ASN A 113 13.25 -12.38 -0.12
N ASP A 114 14.35 -12.94 0.38
CA ASP A 114 15.11 -12.44 1.54
C ASP A 114 15.60 -10.98 1.36
N GLU A 115 15.82 -10.52 0.13
CA GLU A 115 16.32 -9.15 -0.15
C GLU A 115 15.31 -8.06 0.21
N VAL A 116 14.02 -8.41 0.33
CA VAL A 116 12.92 -7.46 0.51
C VAL A 116 12.02 -7.80 1.69
N GLU A 117 12.40 -8.81 2.48
CA GLU A 117 11.64 -9.31 3.63
C GLU A 117 11.28 -8.17 4.60
N ASP A 118 12.24 -7.29 4.92
CA ASP A 118 12.03 -6.18 5.84
C ASP A 118 10.97 -5.18 5.35
N ILE A 119 10.88 -4.95 4.04
CA ILE A 119 9.90 -4.02 3.43
C ILE A 119 8.48 -4.62 3.49
N PHE A 120 8.37 -5.94 3.26
CA PHE A 120 7.08 -6.63 3.16
C PHE A 120 6.61 -7.29 4.46
N ARG A 121 7.41 -7.20 5.53
CA ARG A 121 7.09 -7.76 6.86
C ARG A 121 5.66 -7.41 7.30
N GLU A 122 4.98 -8.43 7.82
CA GLU A 122 3.61 -8.29 8.34
C GLU A 122 3.64 -7.52 9.67
N THR A 123 2.70 -6.59 9.82
CA THR A 123 2.55 -5.70 10.97
C THR A 123 1.08 -5.51 11.32
N ASP A 124 0.78 -4.84 12.44
CA ASP A 124 -0.60 -4.52 12.80
C ASP A 124 -1.32 -3.70 11.71
N TYR A 125 -0.59 -2.94 10.92
CA TYR A 125 -1.11 -2.16 9.80
C TYR A 125 -1.64 -3.04 8.64
N ASP A 126 -1.28 -4.32 8.62
CA ASP A 126 -1.73 -5.28 7.61
C ASP A 126 -3.07 -5.97 7.97
N MET A 127 -3.74 -5.51 9.03
CA MET A 127 -5.03 -6.06 9.46
C MET A 127 -6.19 -5.81 8.45
N TYR A 128 -6.00 -4.91 7.49
CA TYR A 128 -6.99 -4.55 6.47
C TYR A 128 -6.76 -5.36 5.20
N LYS A 129 -7.76 -6.11 4.75
CA LYS A 129 -7.59 -6.98 3.57
C LYS A 129 -7.73 -6.20 2.27
N ILE A 130 -6.78 -6.31 1.35
CA ILE A 130 -6.98 -5.83 -0.02
C ILE A 130 -7.95 -6.75 -0.74
N ASP A 131 -9.20 -6.31 -0.85
CA ASP A 131 -10.24 -7.05 -1.54
C ASP A 131 -10.28 -6.73 -3.05
N ASN A 132 -11.23 -7.34 -3.75
CA ASN A 132 -11.24 -7.27 -5.21
C ASN A 132 -11.41 -5.85 -5.75
N GLU A 133 -12.17 -5.00 -5.06
CA GLU A 133 -12.37 -3.61 -5.46
C GLU A 133 -11.08 -2.79 -5.33
N LEU A 134 -10.41 -2.90 -4.18
CA LEU A 134 -9.16 -2.21 -3.91
C LEU A 134 -8.05 -2.69 -4.84
N ALA A 135 -7.92 -4.01 -5.02
CA ALA A 135 -6.99 -4.61 -5.95
C ALA A 135 -7.25 -4.15 -7.39
N HIS A 136 -8.52 -4.13 -7.82
CA HIS A 136 -8.91 -3.67 -9.15
C HIS A 136 -8.50 -2.21 -9.39
N ILE A 137 -8.71 -1.31 -8.42
CA ILE A 137 -8.34 0.11 -8.55
C ILE A 137 -6.86 0.26 -8.87
N ILE A 138 -6.00 -0.39 -8.09
CA ILE A 138 -4.56 -0.17 -8.17
C ILE A 138 -3.90 -0.99 -9.28
N ILE A 139 -4.33 -2.24 -9.52
CA ILE A 139 -3.80 -3.06 -10.61
C ILE A 139 -4.17 -2.44 -11.96
N ASN A 140 -5.45 -2.14 -12.19
CA ASN A 140 -5.85 -1.52 -13.46
C ASN A 140 -5.36 -0.08 -13.60
N GLY A 141 -5.26 0.66 -12.48
CA GLY A 141 -4.66 1.99 -12.48
C GLY A 141 -3.18 1.98 -12.86
N PHE A 142 -2.44 0.89 -12.64
CA PHE A 142 -1.01 0.79 -12.96
C PHE A 142 -0.69 -0.16 -14.11
N LEU A 143 -1.69 -0.66 -14.82
CA LEU A 143 -1.54 -1.72 -15.81
C LEU A 143 -0.53 -1.38 -16.93
N ASP A 144 -0.52 -0.11 -17.34
CA ASP A 144 0.27 0.43 -18.44
C ASP A 144 1.46 1.29 -18.00
N VAL A 145 1.69 1.37 -16.68
CA VAL A 145 2.81 2.13 -16.14
C VAL A 145 4.03 1.22 -16.09
N ASP A 146 5.11 1.64 -16.75
CA ASP A 146 6.42 0.99 -16.66
C ASP A 146 7.14 1.44 -15.38
N PHE A 147 7.15 0.56 -14.38
CA PHE A 147 7.82 0.80 -13.10
C PHE A 147 9.33 0.56 -13.17
N SER A 148 9.87 -0.11 -14.20
CA SER A 148 11.32 -0.36 -14.30
C SER A 148 12.15 0.92 -14.35
N ARG A 149 11.52 2.03 -14.74
CA ARG A 149 12.09 3.38 -14.86
C ARG A 149 11.67 4.34 -13.73
N ILE A 150 11.06 3.84 -12.66
CA ILE A 150 10.77 4.66 -11.47
C ILE A 150 12.03 4.66 -10.60
N GLU A 151 12.53 5.85 -10.31
CA GLU A 151 13.68 6.08 -9.44
C GLU A 151 13.25 6.53 -8.04
N ASP A 152 14.19 6.59 -7.10
CA ASP A 152 13.89 6.96 -5.71
C ASP A 152 13.32 8.39 -5.60
N GLU A 153 13.77 9.34 -6.44
CA GLU A 153 13.19 10.70 -6.43
C GLU A 153 11.74 10.71 -6.93
N ASP A 154 11.39 9.86 -7.90
CA ASP A 154 10.00 9.69 -8.35
C ASP A 154 9.12 9.16 -7.21
N LEU A 155 9.62 8.17 -6.44
CA LEU A 155 8.91 7.63 -5.28
C LEU A 155 8.70 8.71 -4.21
N LYS A 156 9.73 9.51 -3.93
CA LYS A 156 9.64 10.63 -2.99
C LYS A 156 8.61 11.65 -3.46
N GLU A 157 8.60 11.99 -4.74
CA GLU A 157 7.65 12.96 -5.29
C GLU A 157 6.21 12.46 -5.19
N VAL A 158 5.95 11.20 -5.57
CA VAL A 158 4.64 10.56 -5.39
C VAL A 158 4.20 10.62 -3.92
N PHE A 159 5.08 10.27 -2.98
CA PHE A 159 4.74 10.25 -1.56
C PHE A 159 4.61 11.63 -0.93
N ARG A 160 5.35 12.63 -1.41
CA ARG A 160 5.14 14.05 -1.05
C ARG A 160 3.77 14.55 -1.50
N ASN A 161 3.21 14.01 -2.59
CA ASN A 161 1.88 14.42 -3.06
C ASN A 161 0.75 13.78 -2.25
N ILE A 162 0.82 12.47 -1.94
CA ILE A 162 -0.25 11.75 -1.20
C ILE A 162 -0.15 11.88 0.33
N TYR A 163 1.00 12.36 0.82
CA TYR A 163 1.29 12.68 2.21
C TYR A 163 2.05 14.02 2.29
N PRO A 164 1.35 15.14 2.09
CA PRO A 164 1.95 16.48 1.98
C PRO A 164 2.57 16.98 3.29
N LEU A 165 3.31 18.09 3.20
CA LEU A 165 4.11 18.61 4.32
C LEU A 165 3.27 18.97 5.55
N ASP A 166 2.13 19.62 5.35
CA ASP A 166 1.18 19.96 6.41
C ASP A 166 0.68 18.70 7.15
N GLU A 167 0.33 17.64 6.42
CA GLU A 167 -0.07 16.37 7.01
C GLU A 167 1.12 15.67 7.70
N ARG A 168 2.34 15.83 7.17
CA ARG A 168 3.57 15.32 7.78
C ARG A 168 3.87 15.96 9.13
N GLU A 169 3.79 17.28 9.20
CA GLU A 169 4.01 18.05 10.42
C GLU A 169 2.93 17.78 11.47
N GLU A 170 1.66 17.64 11.07
CA GLU A 170 0.56 17.38 11.99
C GLU A 170 0.59 15.95 12.54
N LYS A 171 0.74 14.96 11.65
CA LYS A 171 0.56 13.55 12.01
C LYS A 171 1.83 12.87 12.48
N ASN A 172 2.98 13.32 11.98
CA ASN A 172 4.32 12.80 12.25
C ASN A 172 4.38 11.26 12.30
N PHE A 173 4.01 10.60 11.19
CA PHE A 173 3.81 9.15 11.20
C PHE A 173 5.06 8.33 11.52
N SER A 174 6.26 8.89 11.38
CA SER A 174 7.52 8.28 11.81
C SER A 174 7.56 8.04 13.33
N GLU A 175 6.88 8.86 14.12
CA GLU A 175 6.79 8.73 15.58
C GLU A 175 5.46 8.10 16.05
N PHE A 176 4.49 7.98 15.15
CA PHE A 176 3.18 7.41 15.45
C PHE A 176 3.20 5.88 15.45
N TYR A 177 3.05 5.29 16.64
CA TYR A 177 2.95 3.84 16.86
C TYR A 177 4.12 3.05 16.21
N LEU A 178 4.00 1.73 16.07
CA LEU A 178 5.03 0.85 15.51
C LEU A 178 5.43 1.25 14.08
N SER A 179 6.53 0.66 13.60
CA SER A 179 7.00 0.85 12.22
C SER A 179 6.00 0.29 11.20
N ALA A 180 5.80 1.04 10.11
CA ALA A 180 5.11 0.61 8.90
C ALA A 180 6.18 0.42 7.80
N PRO A 181 6.77 -0.78 7.65
CA PRO A 181 8.10 -0.91 7.06
C PRO A 181 8.24 -0.39 5.64
N ALA A 182 7.27 -0.67 4.76
CA ALA A 182 7.33 -0.18 3.38
C ALA A 182 7.18 1.34 3.30
N PHE A 183 6.31 1.91 4.13
CA PHE A 183 6.14 3.36 4.17
C PHE A 183 7.37 4.05 4.78
N ASP A 184 7.88 3.53 5.89
CA ASP A 184 9.07 4.06 6.57
C ASP A 184 10.30 3.99 5.65
N TYR A 185 10.43 2.92 4.86
CA TYR A 185 11.48 2.80 3.86
C TYR A 185 11.42 3.95 2.84
N ILE A 186 10.24 4.27 2.30
CA ILE A 186 10.08 5.40 1.37
C ILE A 186 10.43 6.73 2.02
N LEU A 187 10.05 6.94 3.28
CA LEU A 187 10.41 8.15 4.01
C LEU A 187 11.92 8.29 4.28
N SER A 188 12.67 7.18 4.21
CA SER A 188 14.12 7.15 4.42
C SER A 188 14.98 7.31 3.16
N LEU A 189 14.36 7.23 1.97
CA LEU A 189 15.04 7.44 0.69
C LEU A 189 15.61 8.86 0.58
#